data_AF-A0A0F4YM84-F1
#
_entry.id   AF-A0A0F4YM84-F1
#
_cell.length_a   1.000
_cell.length_b   1.000
_cell.length_c   1.000
_cell.angle_alpha   90.00
_cell.angle_beta   90.00
_cell.angle_gamma   90.00
#
_symmetry.space_group_name_H-M   'P 1'
#
loop_
_entity.id
_entity.type
_entity.pdbx_description
1 polymer ?
#
loop_
_entity_poly.entity_id
_entity_poly.type
_entity_poly.pdbx_seq_one_letter_code
_entity_poly.pdbx_strand_id
1 'polypeptide(L)'
;TTGFEVHLRRRKYLLALKCLLAAHAIDSSDPTLHVQLLRFRQALDSLQEPLPAKISEIVSSEFEALLPKSQPLDEWNDSFLASHKTSVAHVQAALTARLLLSPDSKSQCEQDLLSTLDMEDASLDKAIAGLDLLNEWRSSSAAKQAYIEKAHQKWSQASAFQPK
;
A
#
# COMPACT_ATOMS: atom_id res chain seq x y z
N THR A 1 -5.37 -0.86 -11.81
CA THR A 1 -4.17 -0.66 -10.97
C THR A 1 -2.84 -0.91 -11.69
N THR A 2 -2.73 -1.87 -12.64
CA THR A 2 -1.48 -2.17 -13.37
C THR A 2 -0.91 -1.02 -14.22
N GLY A 3 -1.76 -0.16 -14.78
CA GLY A 3 -1.32 0.96 -15.63
C GLY A 3 -0.41 1.97 -14.91
N PHE A 4 -0.77 2.33 -13.67
CA PHE A 4 0.03 3.23 -12.85
C PHE A 4 1.45 2.67 -12.63
N GLU A 5 1.54 1.43 -12.13
CA GLU A 5 2.81 0.76 -11.81
C GLU A 5 3.74 0.68 -13.04
N VAL A 6 3.18 0.35 -14.22
CA VAL A 6 3.95 0.29 -15.47
C VAL A 6 4.45 1.68 -15.88
N HIS A 7 3.61 2.70 -15.79
CA HIS A 7 4.00 4.07 -16.16
C HIS A 7 5.01 4.65 -15.18
N LEU A 8 4.87 4.39 -13.88
CA LEU A 8 5.80 4.84 -12.86
C LEU A 8 7.20 4.25 -13.08
N ARG A 9 7.30 2.92 -13.27
CA ARG A 9 8.58 2.24 -13.54
C ARG A 9 9.25 2.72 -14.82
N ARG A 10 8.46 3.10 -15.83
CA ARG A 10 8.93 3.69 -17.09
C ARG A 10 9.19 5.20 -17.00
N ARG A 11 9.11 5.80 -15.81
CA ARG A 11 9.29 7.25 -15.57
C ARG A 11 8.35 8.13 -16.39
N LYS A 12 7.15 7.63 -16.72
CA LYS A 12 6.11 8.36 -17.46
C LYS A 12 5.13 9.02 -16.48
N TYR A 13 5.60 10.04 -15.75
CA TYR A 13 4.88 10.63 -14.61
C TYR A 13 3.50 11.19 -14.94
N LEU A 14 3.31 11.85 -16.09
CA LEU A 14 1.98 12.35 -16.51
C LEU A 14 0.97 11.22 -16.73
N LEU A 15 1.40 10.11 -17.31
CA LEU A 15 0.53 8.96 -17.54
C LEU A 15 0.22 8.23 -16.23
N ALA A 16 1.21 8.14 -15.33
CA ALA A 16 0.99 7.63 -13.98
C ALA A 16 -0.02 8.51 -13.23
N LEU A 17 0.13 9.83 -13.26
CA LEU A 17 -0.82 10.78 -12.65
C LEU A 17 -2.23 10.64 -13.26
N LYS A 18 -2.34 10.50 -14.58
CA LYS A 18 -3.64 10.25 -15.23
C LYS A 18 -4.31 8.98 -14.70
N CYS A 19 -3.55 7.91 -14.45
CA CYS A 19 -4.08 6.70 -13.82
C CYS A 19 -4.54 6.97 -12.38
N LEU A 20 -3.82 7.77 -11.60
CA LEU A 20 -4.19 8.13 -10.23
C LEU A 20 -5.48 8.95 -10.21
N LEU A 21 -5.59 9.98 -11.05
CA LEU A 21 -6.80 10.81 -11.16
C LEU A 21 -8.02 9.97 -11.54
N ALA A 22 -7.85 9.06 -12.51
CA ALA A 22 -8.93 8.17 -12.92
C ALA A 22 -9.34 7.20 -11.80
N ALA A 23 -8.39 6.64 -11.06
CA ALA A 23 -8.67 5.77 -9.91
C ALA A 23 -9.36 6.55 -8.79
N HIS A 24 -8.88 7.75 -8.46
CA HIS A 24 -9.48 8.61 -7.45
C HIS A 24 -10.91 9.05 -7.80
N ALA A 25 -11.20 9.28 -9.08
CA ALA A 25 -12.55 9.59 -9.55
C ALA A 25 -13.52 8.40 -9.45
N ILE A 26 -13.01 7.16 -9.42
CA ILE A 26 -13.82 5.94 -9.25
C ILE A 26 -14.06 5.69 -7.76
N ASP A 27 -12.99 5.65 -6.97
CA ASP A 27 -13.03 5.46 -5.53
C ASP A 27 -11.82 6.13 -4.88
N SER A 28 -12.07 7.22 -4.14
CA SER A 28 -11.04 7.97 -3.44
C SER A 28 -10.53 7.25 -2.18
N SER A 29 -11.27 6.27 -1.68
CA SER A 29 -10.92 5.47 -0.51
C SER A 29 -10.25 4.14 -0.84
N ASP A 30 -10.01 3.84 -2.12
CA ASP A 30 -9.43 2.57 -2.54
C ASP A 30 -8.07 2.29 -1.85
N PRO A 31 -7.88 1.12 -1.21
CA PRO A 31 -6.64 0.77 -0.54
C PRO A 31 -5.41 0.79 -1.46
N THR A 32 -5.57 0.39 -2.72
CA THR A 32 -4.46 0.37 -3.66
C THR A 32 -4.08 1.78 -4.04
N LEU A 33 -5.06 2.65 -4.29
CA LEU A 33 -4.86 4.07 -4.59
C LEU A 33 -4.06 4.76 -3.48
N HIS A 34 -4.38 4.50 -2.21
CA HIS A 34 -3.64 5.05 -1.06
C HIS A 34 -2.13 4.77 -1.17
N VAL A 35 -1.74 3.51 -1.36
CA VAL A 35 -0.32 3.14 -1.52
C VAL A 35 0.28 3.75 -2.79
N GLN A 36 -0.48 3.84 -3.88
CA GLN A 36 -0.01 4.40 -5.14
C GLN A 36 0.24 5.91 -5.07
N LEU A 37 -0.59 6.67 -4.35
CA LEU A 37 -0.37 8.09 -4.09
C LEU A 37 0.94 8.32 -3.34
N LEU A 38 1.19 7.54 -2.29
CA LEU A 38 2.43 7.62 -1.53
C LEU A 38 3.65 7.27 -2.39
N ARG A 39 3.59 6.18 -3.17
CA ARG A 39 4.68 5.79 -4.07
C ARG A 39 4.96 6.87 -5.11
N PHE A 40 3.92 7.53 -5.63
CA PHE A 40 4.08 8.64 -6.56
C PHE A 40 4.74 9.85 -5.90
N ARG A 41 4.33 10.22 -4.68
CA ARG A 41 4.97 11.28 -3.87
C ARG A 41 6.47 11.01 -3.70
N GLN A 42 6.84 9.82 -3.24
CA GLN A 42 8.24 9.41 -3.07
C GLN A 42 9.01 9.40 -4.39
N ALA A 43 8.37 8.97 -5.49
CA ALA A 43 9.00 8.97 -6.81
C ALA A 43 9.26 10.38 -7.35
N LEU A 44 8.41 11.36 -7.02
CA LEU A 44 8.63 12.77 -7.34
C LEU A 44 9.72 13.39 -6.45
N ASP A 45 9.76 13.04 -5.16
CA ASP A 45 10.77 13.55 -4.22
C ASP A 45 12.18 12.96 -4.49
N SER A 46 12.26 11.78 -5.10
CA SER A 46 13.52 11.09 -5.43
C SER A 46 14.02 11.34 -6.86
N LEU A 47 13.43 12.30 -7.58
CA LEU A 47 13.89 12.67 -8.91
C LEU A 47 15.33 13.20 -8.89
N GLN A 48 16.23 12.52 -9.59
CA GLN A 48 17.62 12.96 -9.75
C GLN A 48 17.74 14.18 -10.66
N GLU A 49 16.89 14.24 -11.68
CA GLU A 49 16.77 15.37 -12.60
C GLU A 49 15.35 15.91 -12.54
N PRO A 50 15.18 17.24 -12.49
CA PRO A 50 13.86 17.84 -12.48
C PRO A 50 13.13 17.52 -13.79
N LEU A 51 11.81 17.33 -13.68
CA LEU A 51 10.98 17.17 -14.86
C LEU A 51 11.03 18.45 -15.72
N PRO A 52 10.83 18.35 -17.05
CA PRO A 52 10.66 19.53 -17.89
C PRO A 52 9.62 20.48 -17.29
N ALA A 53 9.90 21.78 -17.26
CA ALA A 53 9.13 22.76 -16.48
C ALA A 53 7.60 22.65 -16.67
N LYS A 54 7.14 22.55 -17.92
CA LYS A 54 5.71 22.39 -18.26
C LYS A 54 5.09 21.10 -17.71
N ILE A 55 5.87 20.01 -17.68
CA ILE A 55 5.42 18.73 -17.12
C ILE A 55 5.40 18.83 -15.59
N SER A 56 6.45 19.41 -15.00
CA SER A 56 6.51 19.60 -13.55
C SER A 56 5.34 20.43 -13.04
N GLU A 57 5.00 21.51 -13.72
CA GLU A 57 3.88 22.40 -13.35
C GLU A 57 2.56 21.64 -13.32
N ILE A 58 2.22 20.92 -14.40
CA ILE A 58 0.99 20.13 -14.49
C ILE A 58 0.97 19.03 -13.44
N VAL A 59 2.08 18.32 -13.26
CA VAL A 59 2.16 17.24 -12.27
C VAL A 59 1.95 17.79 -10.87
N SER A 60 2.61 18.90 -10.53
CA SER A 60 2.45 19.53 -9.22
C SER A 60 1.04 20.07 -9.01
N SER A 61 0.44 20.78 -9.97
CA SER A 61 -0.88 21.38 -9.81
C SER A 61 -1.99 20.34 -9.60
N GLU A 62 -1.98 19.28 -10.42
CA GLU A 62 -3.00 18.24 -10.38
C GLU A 62 -2.80 17.28 -9.20
N PHE A 63 -1.54 16.96 -8.86
CA PHE A 63 -1.25 16.08 -7.74
C PHE A 63 -1.51 16.76 -6.38
N GLU A 64 -1.39 18.08 -6.29
CA GLU A 64 -1.71 18.84 -5.07
C GLU A 64 -3.16 18.63 -4.62
N ALA A 65 -4.08 18.42 -5.58
CA ALA A 65 -5.49 18.12 -5.27
C ALA A 65 -5.71 16.72 -4.69
N LEU A 66 -4.80 15.77 -4.96
CA LEU A 66 -4.89 14.38 -4.49
C LEU A 66 -4.14 14.17 -3.17
N LEU A 67 -2.91 14.66 -3.09
CA LEU A 67 -2.05 14.57 -1.92
C LEU A 67 -1.15 15.81 -1.86
N PRO A 68 -1.54 16.84 -1.09
CA PRO A 68 -0.82 18.09 -1.02
C PRO A 68 0.64 17.90 -0.62
N LYS A 69 1.55 18.70 -1.19
CA LYS A 69 2.97 18.62 -0.86
C LYS A 69 3.23 18.94 0.62
N SER A 70 2.42 19.81 1.21
CA SER A 70 2.48 20.20 2.62
C SER A 70 1.87 19.16 3.58
N GLN A 71 1.19 18.14 3.07
CA GLN A 71 0.53 17.14 3.90
C GLN A 71 1.60 16.25 4.60
N PRO A 72 1.61 16.19 5.94
CA PRO A 72 2.41 15.20 6.67
C PRO A 72 1.92 13.79 6.35
N LEU A 73 2.80 12.95 5.81
CA LEU A 73 2.47 11.62 5.29
C LEU A 73 2.12 10.63 6.40
N ASP A 74 2.76 10.75 7.56
CA ASP A 74 2.46 9.90 8.73
C ASP A 74 1.03 10.16 9.23
N GLU A 75 0.67 11.43 9.45
CA GLU A 75 -0.68 11.81 9.88
C GLU A 75 -1.76 11.46 8.85
N TRP A 76 -1.44 11.63 7.56
CA TRP A 76 -2.32 11.23 6.47
C TRP A 76 -2.59 9.72 6.46
N ASN A 77 -1.54 8.91 6.66
CA ASN A 77 -1.68 7.46 6.73
C ASN A 77 -2.42 7.00 7.99
N ASP A 78 -2.16 7.65 9.13
CA ASP A 78 -2.86 7.35 10.38
C ASP A 78 -4.35 7.72 10.32
N SER A 79 -4.69 8.83 9.65
CA SER A 79 -6.08 9.21 9.37
C SER A 79 -6.80 8.19 8.47
N PHE A 80 -6.12 7.70 7.44
CA PHE A 80 -6.64 6.64 6.57
C PHE A 80 -6.90 5.35 7.35
N LEU A 81 -5.93 4.90 8.17
CA LEU A 81 -6.12 3.75 9.04
C LEU A 81 -7.25 3.96 10.02
N ALA A 82 -7.36 5.16 10.62
CA ALA A 82 -8.38 5.47 11.60
C ALA A 82 -9.81 5.37 11.02
N SER A 83 -9.98 5.74 9.76
CA SER A 83 -11.27 5.75 9.06
C SER A 83 -11.69 4.36 8.55
N HIS A 84 -10.75 3.43 8.39
CA HIS A 84 -10.99 2.13 7.74
C HIS A 84 -10.56 0.90 8.57
N LYS A 85 -10.57 1.01 9.90
CA LYS A 85 -10.11 -0.05 10.83
C LYS A 85 -10.82 -1.39 10.68
N THR A 86 -12.02 -1.42 10.12
CA THR A 86 -12.84 -2.63 9.96
C THR A 86 -12.54 -3.39 8.67
N SER A 87 -11.81 -2.79 7.72
CA SER A 87 -11.51 -3.42 6.44
C SER A 87 -10.06 -3.90 6.38
N VAL A 88 -9.88 -5.21 6.20
CA VAL A 88 -8.54 -5.82 6.16
C VAL A 88 -7.69 -5.23 5.04
N ALA A 89 -8.27 -4.99 3.86
CA ALA A 89 -7.54 -4.44 2.72
C ALA A 89 -7.02 -3.02 2.99
N HIS A 90 -7.83 -2.18 3.66
CA HIS A 90 -7.41 -0.82 4.03
C HIS A 90 -6.33 -0.85 5.12
N VAL A 91 -6.46 -1.72 6.12
CA VAL A 91 -5.42 -1.90 7.14
C VAL A 91 -4.10 -2.35 6.47
N GLN A 92 -4.15 -3.34 5.58
CA GLN A 92 -2.99 -3.80 4.82
C GLN A 92 -2.32 -2.70 3.99
N ALA A 93 -3.11 -1.85 3.33
CA ALA A 93 -2.60 -0.69 2.60
C ALA A 93 -1.93 0.33 3.54
N ALA A 94 -2.55 0.62 4.68
CA ALA A 94 -1.99 1.54 5.67
C ALA A 94 -0.68 1.02 6.28
N LEU A 95 -0.58 -0.29 6.54
CA LEU A 95 0.66 -0.92 7.01
C LEU A 95 1.76 -0.87 5.95
N THR A 96 1.40 -1.11 4.68
CA THR A 96 2.35 -0.97 3.56
C THR A 96 2.86 0.46 3.45
N ALA A 97 1.97 1.46 3.57
CA ALA A 97 2.34 2.86 3.57
C ALA A 97 3.25 3.24 4.75
N ARG A 98 2.93 2.72 5.95
CA ARG A 98 3.76 2.92 7.15
C ARG A 98 5.16 2.35 6.97
N LEU A 99 5.29 1.17 6.39
CA LEU A 99 6.59 0.56 6.09
C LEU A 99 7.39 1.35 5.04
N LEU A 100 6.71 1.94 4.05
CA LEU A 100 7.34 2.80 3.04
C LEU A 100 7.85 4.13 3.63
N LEU A 101 7.18 4.66 4.65
CA LEU A 101 7.58 5.89 5.35
C LEU A 101 8.65 5.64 6.40
N SER A 102 8.49 4.57 7.17
CA SER A 102 9.33 4.21 8.32
C SER A 102 9.74 2.73 8.25
N PRO A 103 10.85 2.39 7.56
CA PRO A 103 11.32 1.02 7.40
C PRO A 103 11.57 0.28 8.72
N ASP A 104 11.94 1.01 9.78
CA ASP A 104 12.20 0.46 11.11
C ASP A 104 10.94 -0.08 11.80
N SER A 105 9.74 0.34 11.34
CA SER A 105 8.45 -0.13 11.86
C SER A 105 8.06 -1.54 11.38
N LYS A 106 8.90 -2.20 10.59
CA LYS A 106 8.62 -3.50 9.95
C LYS A 106 8.13 -4.57 10.93
N SER A 107 8.81 -4.75 12.06
CA SER A 107 8.42 -5.74 13.05
C SER A 107 7.01 -5.50 13.58
N GLN A 108 6.64 -4.24 13.80
CA GLN A 108 5.29 -3.88 14.23
C GLN A 108 4.28 -4.11 13.12
N CYS A 109 4.60 -3.72 11.87
CA CYS A 109 3.71 -3.94 10.73
C CYS A 109 3.44 -5.43 10.46
N GLU A 110 4.43 -6.30 10.67
CA GLU A 110 4.26 -7.75 10.58
C GLU A 110 3.30 -8.30 11.66
N GLN A 111 3.41 -7.80 12.89
CA GLN A 111 2.49 -8.16 13.99
C GLN A 111 1.07 -7.64 13.75
N ASP A 112 0.94 -6.39 13.31
CA ASP A 112 -0.34 -5.78 12.98
C ASP A 112 -1.00 -6.53 11.81
N LEU A 113 -0.22 -6.90 10.78
CA LEU A 113 -0.71 -7.71 9.68
C LEU A 113 -1.21 -9.08 10.16
N LEU A 114 -0.50 -9.73 11.08
CA LEU A 114 -0.93 -10.99 11.68
C LEU A 114 -2.25 -10.85 12.44
N SER A 115 -2.49 -9.71 13.10
CA SER A 115 -3.75 -9.42 13.79
C SER A 115 -4.94 -9.24 12.83
N THR A 116 -4.69 -8.85 11.57
CA THR A 116 -5.76 -8.71 10.57
C THR A 116 -6.49 -10.02 10.28
N LEU A 117 -5.85 -11.17 10.55
CA LEU A 117 -6.47 -12.49 10.40
C LEU A 117 -7.64 -12.73 11.37
N ASP A 118 -7.66 -12.03 12.51
CA ASP A 118 -8.71 -12.13 13.52
C ASP A 118 -9.91 -11.21 13.21
N MET A 119 -9.77 -10.31 12.24
CA MET A 119 -10.85 -9.40 11.87
C MET A 119 -12.04 -10.16 11.25
N GLU A 120 -13.25 -9.64 11.46
CA GLU A 120 -14.47 -10.22 10.90
C GLU A 120 -14.47 -10.19 9.36
N ASP A 121 -13.92 -9.12 8.77
CA ASP A 121 -13.81 -8.92 7.33
C ASP A 121 -12.69 -9.76 6.67
N ALA A 122 -11.94 -10.55 7.45
CA ALA A 122 -10.87 -11.39 6.95
C ALA A 122 -11.42 -12.59 6.16
N SER A 123 -11.26 -12.53 4.85
CA SER A 123 -11.51 -13.63 3.91
C SER A 123 -10.21 -14.33 3.49
N LEU A 124 -10.34 -15.51 2.89
CA LEU A 124 -9.21 -16.26 2.35
C LEU A 124 -8.38 -15.42 1.37
N ASP A 125 -9.03 -14.72 0.44
CA ASP A 125 -8.33 -13.88 -0.55
C ASP A 125 -7.52 -12.75 0.10
N LYS A 126 -8.07 -12.12 1.13
CA LYS A 126 -7.38 -11.05 1.87
C LYS A 126 -6.23 -11.59 2.73
N ALA A 127 -6.36 -12.80 3.25
CA ALA A 127 -5.28 -13.48 3.94
C ALA A 127 -4.14 -13.89 2.97
N ILE A 128 -4.48 -14.36 1.78
CA ILE A 128 -3.48 -14.66 0.73
C ILE A 128 -2.77 -13.36 0.33
N ALA A 129 -3.50 -12.27 0.11
CA ALA A 129 -2.91 -10.96 -0.15
C ALA A 129 -1.98 -10.50 0.98
N GLY A 130 -2.33 -10.78 2.25
CA GLY A 130 -1.46 -10.52 3.39
C GLY A 130 -0.17 -11.34 3.36
N LEU A 131 -0.23 -12.62 2.99
CA LEU A 131 0.98 -13.43 2.80
C LEU A 131 1.87 -12.91 1.66
N ASP A 132 1.26 -12.45 0.56
CA ASP A 132 1.96 -11.80 -0.54
C ASP A 132 2.64 -10.51 -0.09
N LEU A 133 2.01 -9.71 0.78
CA LEU A 133 2.64 -8.52 1.38
C LEU A 133 3.88 -8.88 2.19
N LEU A 134 3.86 -9.96 2.99
CA LEU A 134 5.07 -10.43 3.69
C LEU A 134 6.20 -10.84 2.74
N ASN A 135 5.86 -11.31 1.53
CA ASN A 135 6.84 -11.56 0.48
C ASN A 135 7.42 -10.24 -0.08
N GLU A 136 6.56 -9.27 -0.37
CA GLU A 136 6.96 -7.93 -0.85
C GLU A 136 7.82 -7.17 0.17
N TRP A 137 7.48 -7.26 1.45
CA TRP A 137 8.20 -6.64 2.55
C TRP A 137 9.54 -7.32 2.85
N ARG A 138 9.83 -8.44 2.17
CA ARG A 138 10.99 -9.30 2.43
C ARG A 138 11.06 -9.71 3.91
N SER A 139 9.91 -10.06 4.49
CA SER A 139 9.80 -10.49 5.88
C SER A 139 10.59 -11.76 6.14
N SER A 140 10.97 -11.95 7.40
CA SER A 140 11.72 -13.13 7.83
C SER A 140 10.91 -14.42 7.60
N SER A 141 11.59 -15.57 7.49
CA SER A 141 10.92 -16.86 7.45
C SER A 141 10.04 -17.10 8.68
N ALA A 142 10.49 -16.66 9.85
CA ALA A 142 9.74 -16.75 11.10
C ALA A 142 8.41 -15.98 11.04
N ALA A 143 8.42 -14.72 10.56
CA ALA A 143 7.20 -13.92 10.42
C ALA A 143 6.20 -14.53 9.43
N LYS A 144 6.70 -15.05 8.29
CA LYS A 144 5.88 -15.76 7.31
C LYS A 144 5.27 -17.04 7.88
N GLN A 145 6.07 -17.81 8.61
CA GLN A 145 5.62 -19.06 9.22
C GLN A 145 4.55 -18.79 10.28
N ALA A 146 4.74 -17.80 11.15
CA ALA A 146 3.73 -17.40 12.13
C ALA A 146 2.40 -16.99 11.46
N TYR A 147 2.48 -16.26 10.34
CA TYR A 147 1.29 -15.90 9.54
C TYR A 147 0.59 -17.11 8.93
N ILE A 148 1.37 -18.02 8.32
CA ILE A 148 0.85 -19.27 7.74
C ILE A 148 0.16 -20.12 8.81
N GLU A 149 0.81 -20.33 9.96
CA GLU A 149 0.26 -21.14 11.06
C GLU A 149 -1.07 -20.58 11.57
N LYS A 150 -1.14 -19.26 11.79
CA LYS A 150 -2.37 -18.62 12.22
C LYS A 150 -3.46 -18.68 11.15
N ALA A 151 -3.11 -18.43 9.89
CA ALA A 151 -4.05 -18.53 8.79
C ALA A 151 -4.57 -19.96 8.60
N HIS A 152 -3.72 -20.98 8.77
CA HIS A 152 -4.10 -22.39 8.70
C HIS A 152 -5.10 -22.80 9.78
N GLN A 153 -5.02 -22.23 10.99
CA GLN A 153 -6.02 -22.47 12.04
C GLN A 153 -7.43 -22.01 11.61
N LYS A 154 -7.52 -20.92 10.83
CA LYS A 154 -8.78 -20.38 10.33
C LYS A 154 -9.23 -21.05 9.02
N TRP A 155 -8.30 -21.38 8.12
CA TRP A 155 -8.56 -21.99 6.82
C TRP A 155 -7.73 -23.26 6.61
N SER A 156 -8.06 -24.33 7.34
CA SER A 156 -7.30 -25.59 7.34
C SER A 156 -7.23 -26.34 6.00
N GLN A 157 -8.15 -26.02 5.08
CA GLN A 157 -8.19 -26.64 3.74
C GLN A 157 -7.44 -25.81 2.68
N ALA A 158 -6.97 -24.61 3.02
CA ALA A 158 -6.29 -23.74 2.06
C ALA A 158 -4.86 -24.23 1.81
N SER A 159 -4.57 -24.64 0.57
CA SER A 159 -3.22 -25.04 0.15
C SER A 159 -2.18 -23.93 0.30
N ALA A 160 -2.61 -22.67 0.25
CA ALA A 160 -1.76 -21.51 0.47
C ALA A 160 -1.14 -21.44 1.89
N PHE A 161 -1.80 -22.07 2.88
CA PHE A 161 -1.37 -22.05 4.28
C PHE A 161 -1.02 -23.44 4.82
N GLN A 162 -0.76 -24.42 3.94
CA GLN A 162 -0.31 -25.72 4.41
C GLN A 162 1.09 -25.60 5.02
N PRO A 163 1.32 -26.19 6.20
CA PRO A 163 2.65 -26.26 6.78
C PRO A 163 3.57 -27.01 5.81
N LYS A 164 4.71 -26.40 5.47
CA LYS A 164 5.74 -26.99 4.61
C LYS A 164 6.77 -27.74 5.42
#